data_AF-A0A528JHZ8-F1
#
_entry.id   AF-A0A528JHZ8-F1
#
_cell.length_a   1.000
_cell.length_b   1.000
_cell.length_c   1.000
_cell.angle_alpha   90.00
_cell.angle_beta   90.00
_cell.angle_gamma   90.00
#
_symmetry.space_group_name_H-M   'P 1'
#
loop_
_entity.id
_entity.type
_entity.pdbx_description
1 polymer ?
#
loop_
_entity_poly.entity_id
_entity_poly.type
_entity_poly.pdbx_seq_one_letter_code
_entity_poly.pdbx_strand_id
1 'polypeptide(L)'
;MLISQIIDDAETIRVVARNGGKTRIINGARSVYSLAMEAARTGTGLVALIERKGFGEAVDLDAAYKKGRLLSPINHPDPAHLHLTGTGLTHLGSAATRDSMHKKLSTDGEEQLTDSMKMFRMGLEGGKPAKGQTGVQPEWFYKGNGTMAVAPGAA
;
A
#
# COMPACT_ATOMS: atom_id res chain seq x y z
N MET A 1 -13.64 -9.25 -2.43
CA MET A 1 -14.14 -7.96 -1.88
C MET A 1 -13.07 -6.89 -2.00
N LEU A 2 -13.41 -5.73 -2.56
CA LEU A 2 -12.56 -4.53 -2.62
C LEU A 2 -13.15 -3.45 -1.72
N ILE A 3 -12.32 -2.67 -1.04
CA ILE A 3 -12.76 -1.55 -0.19
C ILE A 3 -12.13 -0.22 -0.61
N SER A 4 -12.85 0.87 -0.41
CA SER A 4 -12.40 2.23 -0.70
C SER A 4 -12.94 3.20 0.35
N GLN A 5 -12.36 4.38 0.46
CA GLN A 5 -12.84 5.45 1.33
C GLN A 5 -13.27 6.65 0.50
N ILE A 6 -14.38 7.26 0.86
CA ILE A 6 -14.89 8.49 0.23
C ILE A 6 -15.22 9.51 1.30
N ILE A 7 -15.31 10.78 0.92
CA ILE A 7 -15.96 11.84 1.71
C ILE A 7 -17.41 11.99 1.23
N ASP A 8 -18.38 11.95 2.14
CA ASP A 8 -19.79 12.20 1.84
C ASP A 8 -20.14 13.71 1.77
N ASP A 9 -21.40 14.05 1.51
CA ASP A 9 -21.85 15.46 1.45
C ASP A 9 -21.71 16.20 2.79
N ALA A 10 -21.57 15.48 3.91
CA ALA A 10 -21.38 16.02 5.25
C ALA A 10 -19.89 16.03 5.65
N GLU A 11 -18.98 15.99 4.68
CA GLU A 11 -17.53 15.97 4.88
C GLU A 11 -17.02 14.81 5.77
N THR A 12 -17.79 13.72 5.85
CA THR A 12 -17.47 12.58 6.70
C THR A 12 -16.90 11.44 5.87
N ILE A 13 -15.85 10.79 6.39
CA ILE A 13 -15.29 9.60 5.76
C ILE A 13 -16.30 8.45 5.84
N ARG A 14 -16.58 7.83 4.69
CA ARG A 14 -17.32 6.58 4.57
C ARG A 14 -16.44 5.53 3.92
N VAL A 15 -16.49 4.31 4.46
CA VAL A 15 -15.88 3.14 3.80
C VAL A 15 -16.94 2.45 2.97
N VAL A 16 -16.59 2.13 1.73
CA VAL A 16 -17.45 1.40 0.80
C VAL A 16 -16.80 0.09 0.39
N ALA A 17 -17.61 -0.93 0.14
CA ALA A 17 -17.18 -2.24 -0.34
C ALA A 17 -17.79 -2.58 -1.70
N ARG A 18 -17.05 -3.35 -2.50
CA ARG A 18 -17.47 -3.95 -3.77
C ARG A 18 -17.21 -5.45 -3.73
N ASN A 19 -18.24 -6.27 -3.96
CA ASN A 19 -18.13 -7.72 -4.03
C ASN A 19 -19.02 -8.29 -5.15
N GLY A 20 -18.54 -8.27 -6.39
CA GLY A 20 -19.28 -8.80 -7.55
C GLY A 20 -20.62 -8.10 -7.88
N GLY A 21 -20.86 -6.91 -7.29
CA GLY A 21 -22.12 -6.17 -7.39
C GLY A 21 -21.94 -4.69 -7.07
N LYS A 22 -23.03 -4.01 -6.70
CA LYS A 22 -23.04 -2.56 -6.40
C LYS A 22 -22.07 -2.18 -5.27
N THR A 23 -21.44 -1.02 -5.39
CA THR A 23 -20.67 -0.41 -4.29
C THR A 23 -21.63 0.02 -3.19
N ARG A 24 -21.37 -0.37 -1.94
CA ARG A 24 -22.22 0.00 -0.79
C ARG A 24 -21.39 0.46 0.39
N ILE A 25 -21.95 1.37 1.20
CA ILE A 25 -21.36 1.81 2.46
C ILE A 25 -21.28 0.62 3.43
N ILE A 26 -20.19 0.50 4.18
CA ILE A 26 -20.05 -0.45 5.28
C ILE A 26 -20.56 0.25 6.54
N ASN A 27 -21.57 -0.33 7.21
CA ASN A 27 -22.20 0.31 8.35
C ASN A 27 -21.22 0.50 9.51
N GLY A 28 -21.22 1.69 10.12
CA GLY A 28 -20.38 1.99 11.29
C GLY A 28 -18.86 2.01 11.03
N ALA A 29 -18.41 1.92 9.77
CA ALA A 29 -17.01 2.04 9.40
C ALA A 29 -16.60 3.52 9.28
N ARG A 30 -15.67 3.97 10.13
CA ARG A 30 -15.21 5.38 10.16
C ARG A 30 -14.02 5.64 9.22
N SER A 31 -13.22 4.61 9.01
CA SER A 31 -12.12 4.57 8.04
C SER A 31 -11.66 3.13 7.82
N VAL A 32 -10.93 2.86 6.74
CA VAL A 32 -10.30 1.55 6.49
C VAL A 32 -9.29 1.23 7.59
N TYR A 33 -8.55 2.22 8.07
CA TYR A 33 -7.66 2.06 9.24
C TYR A 33 -8.45 1.62 10.48
N SER A 34 -9.58 2.26 10.79
CA SER A 34 -10.40 1.87 11.96
C SER A 34 -10.93 0.44 11.84
N LEU A 35 -11.33 0.01 10.64
CA LEU A 35 -11.76 -1.37 10.38
C LEU A 35 -10.63 -2.37 10.55
N ALA A 36 -9.44 -2.06 10.05
CA ALA A 36 -8.26 -2.91 10.20
C ALA A 36 -7.87 -3.06 11.68
N MET A 37 -7.91 -1.97 12.44
CA MET A 37 -7.61 -1.99 13.87
C MET A 37 -8.66 -2.75 14.68
N GLU A 38 -9.95 -2.64 14.33
CA GLU A 38 -11.02 -3.42 14.95
C GLU A 38 -10.87 -4.92 14.66
N ALA A 39 -10.56 -5.29 13.41
CA ALA A 39 -10.27 -6.65 13.00
C ALA A 39 -9.10 -7.25 13.80
N ALA A 40 -7.99 -6.51 13.90
CA ALA A 40 -6.81 -6.92 14.66
C ALA A 40 -7.11 -7.11 16.16
N ARG A 41 -7.80 -6.14 16.79
CA ARG A 41 -8.14 -6.21 18.23
C ARG A 41 -9.09 -7.35 18.57
N THR A 42 -9.98 -7.69 17.66
CA THR A 42 -11.00 -8.74 17.88
C THR A 42 -10.56 -10.12 17.39
N GLY A 43 -9.39 -10.23 16.77
CA GLY A 43 -8.93 -11.47 16.14
C GLY A 43 -9.83 -11.94 14.99
N THR A 44 -10.66 -11.05 14.43
CA THR A 44 -11.51 -11.40 13.28
C THR A 44 -10.84 -10.99 11.98
N GLY A 45 -10.86 -11.87 10.97
CA GLY A 45 -10.56 -11.49 9.59
C GLY A 45 -11.42 -10.32 9.08
N LEU A 46 -10.80 -9.41 8.32
CA LEU A 46 -11.41 -8.17 7.85
C LEU A 46 -12.72 -8.38 7.05
N VAL A 47 -12.75 -9.40 6.18
CA VAL A 47 -13.95 -9.73 5.39
C VAL A 47 -15.13 -10.10 6.29
N ALA A 48 -14.92 -11.01 7.24
CA ALA A 48 -15.95 -11.43 8.17
C ALA A 48 -16.43 -10.26 9.06
N LEU A 49 -15.54 -9.34 9.44
CA LEU A 49 -15.93 -8.12 10.16
C LEU A 49 -16.83 -7.23 9.32
N ILE A 50 -16.49 -7.01 8.04
CA ILE A 50 -17.29 -6.19 7.12
C ILE A 50 -18.67 -6.80 6.90
N GLU A 51 -18.73 -8.12 6.69
CA GLU A 51 -20.00 -8.84 6.51
C GLU A 51 -20.90 -8.74 7.75
N ARG A 52 -20.31 -8.87 8.96
CA ARG A 52 -21.06 -8.69 10.22
C ARG A 52 -21.59 -7.28 10.42
N LYS A 53 -20.81 -6.25 10.06
CA LYS A 53 -21.29 -4.86 10.11
C LYS A 53 -22.44 -4.64 9.13
N GLY A 54 -22.44 -5.37 8.01
CA GLY A 54 -23.43 -5.25 6.97
C GLY A 54 -23.25 -3.98 6.14
N PHE A 55 -24.15 -3.83 5.17
CA PHE A 55 -24.04 -2.79 4.14
C PHE A 55 -25.23 -1.82 4.21
N GLY A 56 -24.92 -0.54 4.07
CA GLY A 56 -25.88 0.56 3.98
C GLY A 56 -26.23 0.87 2.52
N GLU A 57 -26.38 2.14 2.22
CA GLU A 57 -26.79 2.63 0.91
C GLU A 57 -25.79 2.30 -0.20
N ALA A 58 -26.31 2.24 -1.43
CA ALA A 58 -25.48 2.11 -2.63
C ALA A 58 -24.82 3.45 -2.96
N VAL A 59 -23.58 3.40 -3.42
CA VAL A 59 -22.79 4.58 -3.80
C VAL A 59 -22.34 4.45 -5.24
N ASP A 60 -22.48 5.54 -6.00
CA ASP A 60 -21.80 5.68 -7.29
C ASP A 60 -20.35 6.15 -7.05
N LEU A 61 -19.42 5.20 -7.13
CA LEU A 61 -18.01 5.45 -6.86
C LEU A 61 -17.35 6.27 -7.98
N ASP A 62 -17.81 6.12 -9.22
CA ASP A 62 -17.27 6.86 -10.36
C ASP A 62 -17.69 8.33 -10.27
N ALA A 63 -18.93 8.59 -9.85
CA ALA A 63 -19.38 9.95 -9.53
C ALA A 63 -18.59 10.54 -8.36
N ALA A 64 -18.31 9.78 -7.30
CA ALA A 64 -17.48 10.24 -6.18
C ALA A 64 -16.06 10.60 -6.63
N TYR A 65 -15.45 9.79 -7.49
CA TYR A 65 -14.13 10.08 -8.09
C TYR A 65 -14.16 11.36 -8.93
N LYS A 66 -15.13 11.50 -9.84
CA LYS A 66 -15.27 12.71 -10.68
C LYS A 66 -15.48 13.99 -9.86
N LYS A 67 -16.07 13.88 -8.67
CA LYS A 67 -16.25 14.98 -7.71
C LYS A 67 -15.04 15.21 -6.79
N GLY A 68 -13.94 14.48 -6.97
CA GLY A 68 -12.75 14.60 -6.11
C GLY A 68 -12.97 14.10 -4.67
N ARG A 69 -13.97 13.23 -4.44
CA ARG A 69 -14.35 12.73 -3.11
C ARG A 69 -13.79 11.36 -2.77
N LEU A 70 -13.09 10.72 -3.69
CA LEU A 70 -12.39 9.47 -3.40
C LEU A 70 -11.11 9.77 -2.60
N LEU A 71 -10.89 9.07 -1.49
CA LEU A 71 -9.71 9.24 -0.64
C LEU A 71 -8.65 8.18 -0.91
N SER A 72 -7.45 8.38 -0.34
CA SER A 72 -6.47 7.30 -0.21
C SER A 72 -7.12 6.05 0.40
N PRO A 73 -6.84 4.84 -0.12
CA PRO A 73 -7.39 3.59 0.40
C PRO A 73 -7.17 3.39 1.90
N ILE A 74 -6.12 4.01 2.46
CA ILE A 74 -5.84 4.05 3.88
C ILE A 74 -5.24 5.40 4.28
N ASN A 75 -5.62 5.88 5.46
CA ASN A 75 -5.11 7.06 6.12
C ASN A 75 -5.07 6.81 7.63
N HIS A 76 -4.12 7.45 8.32
CA HIS A 76 -4.05 7.43 9.79
C HIS A 76 -4.60 8.76 10.34
N PRO A 77 -5.32 8.76 11.48
CA PRO A 77 -5.78 10.01 12.12
C PRO A 77 -4.66 11.00 12.42
N ASP A 78 -3.47 10.47 12.71
CA ASP A 78 -2.21 11.20 12.74
C ASP A 78 -1.32 10.80 11.55
N PRO A 79 -1.15 11.66 10.54
CA PRO A 79 -0.34 11.37 9.37
C PRO A 79 1.11 10.96 9.67
N ALA A 80 1.70 11.37 10.80
CA ALA A 80 3.07 11.01 11.16
C ALA A 80 3.25 9.50 11.42
N HIS A 81 2.16 8.82 11.80
CA HIS A 81 2.14 7.38 12.09
C HIS A 81 1.77 6.50 10.88
N LEU A 82 1.63 7.09 9.69
CA LEU A 82 1.56 6.34 8.44
C LEU A 82 2.93 6.45 7.76
N HIS A 83 3.70 5.36 7.71
CA HIS A 83 4.99 5.36 7.01
C HIS A 83 4.82 4.89 5.56
N LEU A 84 5.26 5.72 4.62
CA LEU A 84 5.40 5.36 3.22
C LEU A 84 6.81 4.86 3.00
N THR A 85 6.92 3.60 2.59
CA THR A 85 8.19 2.89 2.48
C THR A 85 8.20 2.14 1.16
N GLY A 86 9.35 2.01 0.54
CA GLY A 86 9.50 1.29 -0.71
C GLY A 86 10.65 0.30 -0.65
N THR A 87 10.62 -0.61 -1.62
CA THR A 87 11.68 -1.56 -1.89
C THR A 87 11.85 -1.61 -3.42
N GLY A 88 13.08 -1.46 -3.90
CA GLY A 88 13.44 -1.70 -5.28
C GLY A 88 14.16 -3.04 -5.41
N LEU A 89 14.74 -3.28 -6.60
CA LEU A 89 15.45 -4.53 -6.92
C LEU A 89 14.57 -5.78 -6.78
N THR A 90 13.25 -5.64 -6.90
CA THR A 90 12.29 -6.75 -6.72
C THR A 90 12.02 -7.53 -8.00
N HIS A 91 12.46 -7.00 -9.16
CA HIS A 91 12.35 -7.67 -10.46
C HIS A 91 13.59 -7.39 -11.33
N LEU A 92 13.85 -8.26 -12.31
CA LEU A 92 15.05 -8.20 -13.18
C LEU A 92 15.27 -6.82 -13.82
N GLY A 93 14.19 -6.21 -14.35
CA GLY A 93 14.27 -4.88 -14.96
C GLY A 93 14.74 -3.78 -13.99
N SER A 94 14.33 -3.82 -12.72
CA SER A 94 14.72 -2.81 -11.71
C SER A 94 16.20 -2.92 -11.33
N ALA A 95 16.73 -4.15 -11.32
CA ALA A 95 18.13 -4.41 -11.03
C ALA A 95 19.04 -3.91 -12.16
N ALA A 96 18.70 -4.21 -13.42
CA ALA A 96 19.47 -3.78 -14.58
C ALA A 96 19.53 -2.25 -14.72
N THR A 97 18.41 -1.55 -14.53
CA THR A 97 18.40 -0.08 -14.59
C THR A 97 19.26 0.53 -13.48
N ARG A 98 19.17 0.02 -12.25
CA ARG A 98 20.00 0.50 -11.12
C ARG A 98 21.48 0.25 -11.34
N ASP A 99 21.85 -0.95 -11.80
CA ASP A 99 23.24 -1.28 -12.14
C ASP A 99 23.82 -0.31 -13.18
N SER A 100 23.06 -0.02 -14.23
CA SER A 100 23.50 0.92 -15.27
C SER A 100 23.70 2.35 -14.76
N MET A 101 22.91 2.81 -13.79
CA MET A 101 23.08 4.13 -13.18
C MET A 101 24.34 4.17 -12.30
N HIS A 102 24.59 3.10 -11.52
CA HIS A 102 25.78 3.02 -10.68
C HIS A 102 27.07 2.89 -11.49
N LYS A 103 27.09 2.08 -12.56
CA LYS A 103 28.24 1.97 -13.47
C LYS A 103 28.63 3.29 -14.14
N LYS A 104 27.65 4.16 -14.43
CA LYS A 104 27.92 5.49 -15.01
C LYS A 104 28.54 6.48 -14.03
N LEU A 105 28.44 6.23 -12.73
CA LEU A 105 28.98 7.09 -11.67
C LEU A 105 30.36 6.61 -11.18
N SER A 106 30.74 5.37 -11.50
CA SER A 106 32.05 4.81 -11.19
C SER A 106 33.05 5.17 -12.30
N THR A 107 34.08 5.94 -11.95
CA THR A 107 35.16 6.37 -12.87
C THR A 107 36.21 5.28 -13.17
N ASP A 108 36.18 4.18 -12.43
CA ASP A 108 37.17 3.12 -12.52
C ASP A 108 36.56 1.92 -13.25
N GLY A 109 36.94 1.74 -14.52
CA GLY A 109 36.42 0.75 -15.47
C GLY A 109 36.72 -0.71 -15.16
N GLU A 110 36.68 -1.14 -13.90
CA GLU A 110 36.77 -2.54 -13.52
C GLU A 110 35.39 -3.19 -13.41
N GLU A 111 35.29 -4.45 -13.84
CA GLU A 111 34.12 -5.35 -13.80
C GLU A 111 33.63 -5.70 -12.38
N GLN A 112 33.77 -4.80 -11.41
CA GLN A 112 33.26 -5.02 -10.07
C GLN A 112 31.74 -4.81 -10.07
N LEU A 113 31.00 -5.84 -9.64
CA LEU A 113 29.56 -5.78 -9.43
C LEU A 113 29.21 -4.57 -8.55
N THR A 114 28.26 -3.76 -9.01
CA THR A 114 27.70 -2.67 -8.20
C THR A 114 27.01 -3.23 -6.97
N ASP A 115 26.91 -2.44 -5.90
CA ASP A 115 26.24 -2.89 -4.67
C ASP A 115 24.77 -3.24 -4.90
N SER A 116 24.11 -2.54 -5.84
CA SER A 116 22.77 -2.90 -6.31
C SER A 116 22.70 -4.33 -6.87
N MET A 117 23.69 -4.73 -7.69
CA MET A 117 23.73 -6.08 -8.24
C MET A 117 24.14 -7.13 -7.22
N LYS A 118 25.02 -6.80 -6.27
CA LYS A 118 25.33 -7.70 -5.14
C LYS A 118 24.08 -7.97 -4.31
N MET A 119 23.33 -6.94 -3.93
CA MET A 119 22.08 -7.09 -3.19
C MET A 119 21.02 -7.88 -3.97
N PHE A 120 20.89 -7.62 -5.27
CA PHE A 120 19.97 -8.38 -6.11
C PHE A 120 20.32 -9.88 -6.16
N ARG A 121 21.61 -10.22 -6.31
CA ARG A 121 22.07 -11.62 -6.30
C ARG A 121 21.83 -12.29 -4.96
N MET A 122 22.15 -11.62 -3.85
CA MET A 122 21.82 -12.10 -2.51
C MET A 122 20.32 -12.42 -2.38
N GLY A 123 19.45 -11.57 -2.93
CA GLY A 123 18.00 -11.79 -2.94
C GLY A 123 17.54 -13.01 -3.73
N LEU A 124 18.20 -13.33 -4.86
CA LEU A 124 17.93 -14.55 -5.63
C LEU A 124 18.37 -15.81 -4.89
N GLU A 125 19.54 -15.76 -4.27
CA GLU A 125 20.18 -16.91 -3.61
C GLU A 125 19.54 -17.23 -2.25
N GLY A 126 19.21 -16.19 -1.46
CA GLY A 126 18.78 -16.34 -0.07
C GLY A 126 17.58 -15.48 0.33
N GLY A 127 16.88 -14.83 -0.60
CA GLY A 127 15.75 -13.95 -0.29
C GLY A 127 14.45 -14.68 0.03
N LYS A 128 14.36 -15.99 -0.24
CA LYS A 128 13.20 -16.84 0.06
C LYS A 128 13.61 -18.04 0.93
N PRO A 129 13.99 -17.80 2.20
CA PRO A 129 14.43 -18.85 3.11
C PRO A 129 13.30 -19.83 3.44
N ALA A 130 13.65 -21.04 3.87
CA ALA A 130 12.68 -21.98 4.41
C ALA A 130 12.10 -21.49 5.76
N LYS A 131 10.97 -22.06 6.18
CA LYS A 131 10.34 -21.73 7.46
C LYS A 131 11.35 -21.93 8.61
N GLY A 132 11.52 -20.90 9.44
CA GLY A 132 12.44 -20.92 10.57
C GLY A 132 13.88 -20.51 10.24
N GLN A 133 14.18 -20.17 8.98
CA GLN A 133 15.48 -19.65 8.56
C GLN A 133 15.42 -18.15 8.28
N THR A 134 16.51 -17.45 8.55
CA THR A 134 16.67 -16.02 8.25
C THR A 134 17.07 -15.84 6.79
N GLY A 135 16.34 -14.98 6.07
CA GLY A 135 16.65 -14.61 4.70
C GLY A 135 17.58 -13.40 4.62
N VAL A 136 18.02 -13.07 3.42
CA VAL A 136 18.80 -11.84 3.20
C VAL A 136 17.93 -10.58 3.29
N GLN A 137 18.53 -9.47 3.69
CA GLN A 137 17.85 -8.19 3.79
C GLN A 137 17.56 -7.61 2.38
N PRO A 138 16.32 -7.19 2.08
CA PRO A 138 16.00 -6.50 0.84
C PRO A 138 16.43 -5.02 0.89
N GLU A 139 16.42 -4.35 -0.26
CA GLU A 139 16.47 -2.89 -0.27
C GLU A 139 15.24 -2.33 0.45
N TRP A 140 15.45 -1.31 1.29
CA TRP A 140 14.36 -0.59 1.94
C TRP A 140 14.66 0.89 1.99
N PHE A 141 13.67 1.72 1.68
CA PHE A 141 13.82 3.17 1.77
C PHE A 141 12.56 3.83 2.32
N TYR A 142 12.76 4.89 3.08
CA TYR A 142 11.70 5.77 3.55
C TYR A 142 11.32 6.76 2.45
N LYS A 143 10.04 6.83 2.12
CA LYS A 143 9.50 7.71 1.07
C LYS A 143 8.75 8.92 1.64
N GLY A 144 8.28 8.83 2.88
CA GLY A 144 7.53 9.88 3.54
C GLY A 144 6.53 9.33 4.54
N ASN A 145 5.58 10.14 4.94
CA ASN A 145 4.50 9.73 5.83
C ASN A 145 3.11 10.04 5.23
N GLY A 146 2.06 10.01 6.04
CA GLY A 146 0.69 10.26 5.62
C GLY A 146 0.47 11.62 4.95
N THR A 147 1.31 12.63 5.18
CA THR A 147 1.18 13.94 4.53
C THR A 147 1.58 13.92 3.06
N MET A 148 2.32 12.89 2.63
CA MET A 148 2.80 12.73 1.25
C MET A 148 1.91 11.79 0.42
N ALA A 149 0.87 11.21 1.03
CA ALA A 149 -0.09 10.38 0.33
C ALA A 149 -1.22 11.26 -0.23
N VAL A 150 -1.36 11.28 -1.55
CA VAL A 150 -2.43 12.02 -2.24
C VAL A 150 -3.59 11.10 -2.62
N ALA A 151 -4.79 11.65 -2.59
CA ALA A 151 -5.99 10.94 -3.00
C ALA A 151 -6.03 10.74 -4.53
N PRO A 152 -6.72 9.71 -5.04
CA PRO A 152 -6.87 9.52 -6.48
C PRO A 152 -7.51 10.75 -7.15
N GLY A 153 -6.85 11.29 -8.18
CA GLY A 153 -7.32 12.48 -8.90
C GLY A 153 -7.01 13.81 -8.21
N ALA A 154 -6.37 13.81 -7.03
CA ALA A 154 -5.83 15.00 -6.41
C ALA A 154 -4.45 15.35 -7.00
N ALA A 155 -4.09 16.63 -6.95
CA ALA A 155 -2.79 17.17 -7.37
C ALA A 155 -1.79 17.18 -6.20
#